data_AF-A0A5N0DX57-F1
#
_entry.id   AF-A0A5N0DX57-F1
#
_cell.length_a   1.000
_cell.length_b   1.000
_cell.length_c   1.000
_cell.angle_alpha   90.00
_cell.angle_beta   90.00
_cell.angle_gamma   90.00
#
_symmetry.space_group_name_H-M   'P 1'
#
loop_
_entity.id
_entity.type
_entity.pdbx_description
1 polymer ?
#
loop_
_entity_poly.entity_id
_entity_poly.type
_entity_poly.pdbx_seq_one_letter_code
_entity_poly.pdbx_strand_id
1 'polypeptide(L)'
;MTLVTALAGFTAAAGPAGAVSDADTCASVSATANELTTGINASKANGGGSAAEVKAAFGTAAGKLDAVAANADEGPVKTAIAGAVPYMNKAATASDDQLGAVLQDQELQNAMSALDQACRTS
;
A
#
# COMPACT_ATOMS: atom_id res chain seq x y z
N MET A 1 1.49 -46.95 -7.86
CA MET A 1 1.32 -46.65 -6.42
C MET A 1 2.71 -46.54 -5.84
N THR A 2 3.22 -45.46 -5.25
CA THR A 2 2.76 -44.10 -4.99
C THR A 2 4.07 -43.35 -4.75
N LEU A 3 4.44 -42.41 -5.62
CA LEU A 3 5.58 -41.53 -5.34
C LEU A 3 5.04 -40.34 -4.54
N VAL A 4 5.15 -40.42 -3.22
CA VAL A 4 4.98 -39.27 -2.33
C VAL A 4 6.24 -38.43 -2.50
N THR A 5 6.23 -37.54 -3.49
CA THR A 5 7.27 -36.51 -3.60
C THR A 5 6.89 -35.41 -2.63
N ALA A 6 7.59 -35.41 -1.50
CA ALA A 6 7.64 -34.29 -0.58
C ALA A 6 8.05 -33.02 -1.35
N LEU A 7 7.09 -32.11 -1.54
CA LEU A 7 7.36 -30.70 -1.80
C LEU A 7 6.87 -29.94 -0.58
N ALA A 8 7.68 -30.00 0.48
CA ALA A 8 7.82 -28.90 1.42
C ALA A 8 8.47 -27.72 0.67
N GLY A 9 7.73 -27.12 -0.25
CA GLY A 9 8.17 -26.04 -1.11
C GLY A 9 7.04 -25.05 -1.19
N PHE A 10 7.34 -23.80 -0.81
CA PHE A 10 6.54 -22.61 -1.04
C PHE A 10 5.51 -22.85 -2.14
N THR A 11 4.26 -23.08 -1.74
CA THR A 11 3.14 -22.85 -2.65
C THR A 11 3.20 -21.36 -2.94
N ALA A 12 3.93 -20.98 -3.99
CA ALA A 12 3.66 -19.75 -4.71
C ALA A 12 2.20 -19.92 -5.11
N ALA A 13 1.31 -19.37 -4.30
CA ALA A 13 -0.09 -19.28 -4.67
C ALA A 13 -0.06 -18.46 -5.95
N ALA A 14 -0.26 -19.11 -7.09
CA ALA A 14 -0.36 -18.36 -8.33
C ALA A 14 -1.52 -17.39 -8.14
N GLY A 15 -1.30 -16.10 -8.43
CA GLY A 15 -2.36 -15.12 -8.40
C GLY A 15 -3.50 -15.49 -9.35
N PRO A 16 -4.59 -14.70 -9.37
CA PRO A 16 -5.63 -14.87 -10.39
C PRO A 16 -5.00 -14.92 -11.80
N ALA A 17 -5.60 -15.65 -12.73
CA ALA A 17 -5.07 -15.74 -14.10
C ALA A 17 -4.93 -14.33 -14.71
N GLY A 18 -3.70 -13.95 -15.09
CA GLY A 18 -3.38 -12.59 -15.55
C GLY A 18 -2.94 -11.62 -14.45
N ALA A 19 -2.62 -12.14 -13.25
CA ALA A 19 -2.05 -11.36 -12.17
C ALA A 19 -0.73 -10.68 -12.59
N VAL A 20 -0.55 -9.49 -12.04
CA VAL A 20 0.57 -8.60 -12.32
C VAL A 20 1.74 -8.99 -11.42
N SER A 21 2.94 -9.05 -12.01
CA SER A 21 4.17 -9.41 -11.30
C SER A 21 4.44 -8.47 -10.12
N ASP A 22 5.20 -8.92 -9.13
CA ASP A 22 5.60 -8.06 -8.00
C ASP A 22 6.33 -6.79 -8.48
N ALA A 23 7.16 -6.90 -9.52
CA ALA A 23 7.88 -5.76 -10.10
C ALA A 23 6.94 -4.68 -10.69
N ASP A 24 5.95 -5.10 -11.48
CA ASP A 24 4.96 -4.20 -12.07
C ASP A 24 3.99 -3.65 -11.00
N THR A 25 3.68 -4.47 -9.99
CA THR A 25 2.91 -4.08 -8.80
C THR A 25 3.66 -2.96 -8.05
N CYS A 26 4.97 -3.11 -7.84
CA CYS A 26 5.80 -2.12 -7.16
C CYS A 26 6.01 -0.83 -7.94
N ALA A 27 6.00 -0.89 -9.28
CA ALA A 27 5.94 0.32 -10.10
C ALA A 27 4.65 1.12 -9.84
N SER A 28 3.51 0.41 -9.71
CA SER A 28 2.21 1.02 -9.40
C SER A 28 2.13 1.57 -7.96
N VAL A 29 2.74 0.86 -6.99
CA VAL A 29 2.90 1.35 -5.61
C VAL A 29 3.73 2.63 -5.58
N SER A 30 4.86 2.66 -6.30
CA SER A 30 5.75 3.83 -6.37
C SER A 30 5.06 5.03 -7.02
N ALA A 31 4.30 4.80 -8.10
CA ALA A 31 3.48 5.85 -8.72
C ALA A 31 2.46 6.42 -7.73
N THR A 32 1.75 5.56 -6.99
CA THR A 32 0.76 5.97 -5.99
C THR A 32 1.41 6.74 -4.84
N ALA A 33 2.59 6.33 -4.37
CA ALA A 33 3.34 7.03 -3.33
C ALA A 33 3.81 8.43 -3.79
N ASN A 34 4.26 8.55 -5.05
CA ASN A 34 4.64 9.83 -5.65
C ASN A 34 3.45 10.77 -5.79
N GLU A 35 2.28 10.25 -6.19
CA GLU A 35 1.04 11.03 -6.26
C GLU A 35 0.59 11.51 -4.87
N LEU A 36 0.62 10.64 -3.86
CA LEU A 36 0.31 10.99 -2.48
C LEU A 36 1.22 12.13 -2.00
N THR A 37 2.54 11.99 -2.20
CA THR A 37 3.54 13.00 -1.83
C THR A 37 3.32 14.31 -2.57
N THR A 38 3.07 14.24 -3.88
CA THR A 38 2.81 15.42 -4.72
C THR A 38 1.52 16.12 -4.31
N GLY A 39 0.45 15.37 -4.04
CA GLY A 39 -0.83 15.92 -3.57
C GLY A 39 -0.70 16.63 -2.23
N ILE A 40 0.00 16.03 -1.27
CA ILE A 40 0.27 16.66 0.04
C ILE A 40 1.12 17.92 -0.12
N ASN A 41 2.18 17.88 -0.94
CA ASN A 41 3.05 19.03 -1.15
C ASN A 41 2.34 20.18 -1.90
N ALA A 42 1.53 19.87 -2.90
CA ALA A 42 0.72 20.85 -3.62
C ALA A 42 -0.30 21.52 -2.68
N SER A 43 -0.96 20.73 -1.82
CA SER A 43 -1.88 21.21 -0.79
C SER A 43 -1.17 22.16 0.19
N LYS A 44 0.06 21.85 0.63
CA LYS A 44 0.88 22.76 1.46
C LYS A 44 1.25 24.06 0.75
N ALA A 45 1.62 24.00 -0.53
CA ALA A 45 2.06 25.17 -1.30
C ALA A 45 0.94 26.21 -1.53
N ASN A 46 -0.33 25.79 -1.52
CA ASN A 46 -1.48 26.66 -1.78
C ASN A 46 -2.07 27.37 -0.53
N GLY A 47 -1.28 27.53 0.54
CA GLY A 47 -1.69 28.32 1.70
C GLY A 47 -2.04 27.52 2.97
N GLY A 48 -1.55 26.28 3.07
CA GLY A 48 -1.72 25.42 4.23
C GLY A 48 -2.67 24.29 3.90
N GLY A 49 -2.10 23.12 3.59
CA GLY A 49 -2.89 21.98 3.16
C GLY A 49 -3.93 21.60 4.20
N SER A 50 -5.20 21.66 3.81
CA SER A 50 -6.29 21.42 4.74
C SER A 50 -6.30 19.95 5.17
N ALA A 51 -6.78 19.68 6.38
CA ALA A 51 -6.98 18.30 6.84
C ALA A 51 -7.85 17.51 5.85
N ALA A 52 -8.83 18.15 5.20
CA ALA A 52 -9.66 17.55 4.17
C ALA A 52 -8.86 17.08 2.95
N GLU A 53 -7.92 17.87 2.43
CA GLU A 53 -7.09 17.49 1.28
C GLU A 53 -6.13 16.36 1.61
N VAL A 54 -5.50 16.39 2.79
CA VAL A 54 -4.63 15.31 3.25
C VAL A 54 -5.42 14.01 3.38
N LYS A 55 -6.61 14.06 4.01
CA LYS A 55 -7.51 12.91 4.12
C LYS A 55 -7.93 12.36 2.76
N ALA A 56 -8.27 13.23 1.81
CA ALA A 56 -8.63 12.84 0.46
C ALA A 56 -7.45 12.18 -0.29
N ALA A 57 -6.23 12.68 -0.12
CA ALA A 57 -5.04 12.10 -0.72
C ALA A 57 -4.77 10.69 -0.17
N PHE A 58 -4.86 10.50 1.15
CA PHE A 58 -4.73 9.18 1.78
C PHE A 58 -5.83 8.20 1.33
N GLY A 59 -7.09 8.66 1.26
CA GLY A 59 -8.20 7.81 0.79
C GLY A 59 -8.06 7.42 -0.68
N THR A 60 -7.62 8.34 -1.54
CA THR A 60 -7.34 8.06 -2.95
C THR A 60 -6.22 7.03 -3.10
N ALA A 61 -5.13 7.22 -2.36
CA ALA A 61 -3.99 6.31 -2.42
C ALA A 61 -4.35 4.92 -1.85
N ALA A 62 -5.15 4.85 -0.78
CA ALA A 62 -5.67 3.58 -0.26
C ALA A 62 -6.50 2.83 -1.31
N GLY A 63 -7.44 3.52 -1.98
CA GLY A 63 -8.26 2.91 -3.02
C GLY A 63 -7.45 2.44 -4.24
N LYS A 64 -6.41 3.18 -4.64
CA LYS A 64 -5.50 2.76 -5.71
C LYS A 64 -4.70 1.52 -5.31
N LEU A 65 -4.17 1.49 -4.10
CA LEU A 65 -3.42 0.35 -3.58
C LEU A 65 -4.30 -0.90 -3.45
N ASP A 66 -5.55 -0.77 -2.99
CA ASP A 66 -6.51 -1.89 -3.00
C ASP A 66 -6.75 -2.44 -4.40
N ALA A 67 -6.91 -1.56 -5.40
CA ALA A 67 -7.07 -1.99 -6.78
C ALA A 67 -5.81 -2.67 -7.34
N VAL A 68 -4.62 -2.19 -6.97
CA VAL A 68 -3.34 -2.83 -7.32
C VAL A 68 -3.25 -4.22 -6.68
N ALA A 69 -3.51 -4.34 -5.37
CA ALA A 69 -3.47 -5.61 -4.66
C ALA A 69 -4.47 -6.64 -5.22
N ALA A 70 -5.65 -6.19 -5.66
CA ALA A 70 -6.65 -7.07 -6.27
C ALA A 70 -6.14 -7.75 -7.56
N ASN A 71 -5.23 -7.09 -8.30
CA ASN A 71 -4.66 -7.57 -9.55
C ASN A 71 -3.23 -8.13 -9.41
N ALA A 72 -2.60 -7.98 -8.25
CA ALA A 72 -1.25 -8.47 -8.00
C ALA A 72 -1.21 -9.99 -7.79
N ASP A 73 -0.07 -10.59 -8.14
CA ASP A 73 0.26 -11.96 -7.76
C ASP A 73 0.20 -12.14 -6.23
N GLU A 74 -0.09 -13.37 -5.77
CA GLU A 74 0.03 -13.64 -4.34
C GLU A 74 1.51 -13.60 -3.97
N GLY A 75 1.84 -12.81 -2.96
CA GLY A 75 3.23 -12.55 -2.64
C GLY A 75 3.41 -11.55 -1.50
N PRO A 76 4.67 -11.28 -1.16
CA PRO A 76 5.02 -10.33 -0.10
C PRO A 76 4.55 -8.91 -0.42
N VAL A 77 4.57 -8.49 -1.69
CA VAL A 77 4.13 -7.14 -2.09
C VAL A 77 2.63 -6.96 -1.87
N LYS A 78 1.80 -7.88 -2.39
CA LYS A 78 0.35 -7.88 -2.15
C LYS A 78 0.00 -7.90 -0.66
N THR A 79 0.69 -8.75 0.11
CA THR A 79 0.52 -8.84 1.57
C THR A 79 0.87 -7.52 2.26
N ALA A 80 1.95 -6.87 1.85
CA ALA A 80 2.36 -5.59 2.42
C ALA A 80 1.39 -4.46 2.05
N ILE A 81 0.84 -4.46 0.82
CA ILE A 81 -0.21 -3.52 0.43
C ILE A 81 -1.44 -3.68 1.33
N ALA A 82 -1.91 -4.92 1.50
CA ALA A 82 -3.05 -5.22 2.38
C ALA A 82 -2.80 -4.81 3.85
N GLY A 83 -1.54 -4.81 4.30
CA GLY A 83 -1.14 -4.30 5.61
C GLY A 83 -1.11 -2.77 5.71
N ALA A 84 -0.80 -2.06 4.63
CA ALA A 84 -0.70 -0.59 4.61
C ALA A 84 -2.06 0.10 4.44
N VAL A 85 -2.94 -0.43 3.59
CA VAL A 85 -4.24 0.17 3.25
C VAL A 85 -5.09 0.52 4.49
N PRO A 86 -5.23 -0.34 5.52
CA PRO A 86 -6.04 -0.01 6.70
C PRO A 86 -5.58 1.27 7.41
N TYR A 87 -4.27 1.51 7.50
CA TYR A 87 -3.73 2.72 8.12
C TYR A 87 -3.91 3.95 7.26
N MET A 88 -3.88 3.80 5.93
CA MET A 88 -4.21 4.88 5.01
C MET A 88 -5.69 5.25 5.07
N ASN A 89 -6.57 4.26 5.20
CA ASN A 89 -8.00 4.47 5.45
C ASN A 89 -8.26 5.10 6.83
N LYS A 90 -7.49 4.72 7.86
CA LYS A 90 -7.51 5.38 9.18
C LYS A 90 -7.14 6.86 9.06
N ALA A 91 -6.10 7.20 8.30
CA ALA A 91 -5.74 8.59 8.03
C ALA A 91 -6.85 9.32 7.27
N ALA A 92 -7.44 8.70 6.25
CA ALA A 92 -8.50 9.29 5.44
C ALA A 92 -9.81 9.59 6.20
N THR A 93 -10.08 8.83 7.26
CA THR A 93 -11.32 8.94 8.05
C THR A 93 -11.11 9.57 9.42
N ALA A 94 -9.88 9.93 9.78
CA ALA A 94 -9.57 10.61 11.03
C ALA A 94 -10.32 11.94 11.16
N SER A 95 -10.66 12.31 12.39
CA SER A 95 -11.09 13.68 12.68
C SER A 95 -9.91 14.64 12.49
N ASP A 96 -10.20 15.91 12.21
CA ASP A 96 -9.15 16.91 11.87
C ASP A 96 -8.14 17.10 13.00
N ASP A 97 -8.58 17.00 14.26
CA ASP A 97 -7.75 17.07 15.46
C ASP A 97 -6.89 15.81 15.68
N GLN A 98 -7.33 14.64 15.20
CA GLN A 98 -6.62 13.38 15.33
C GLN A 98 -5.69 13.08 14.15
N LEU A 99 -5.91 13.72 13.00
CA LEU A 99 -5.16 13.46 11.78
C LEU A 99 -3.64 13.55 12.01
N GLY A 100 -3.18 14.58 12.72
CA GLY A 100 -1.75 14.74 13.01
C GLY A 100 -1.16 13.58 13.83
N ALA A 101 -1.92 13.00 14.74
CA ALA A 101 -1.51 11.84 15.54
C ALA A 101 -1.52 10.56 14.70
N VAL A 102 -2.53 10.36 13.86
CA VAL A 102 -2.62 9.21 12.95
C VAL A 102 -1.46 9.21 11.94
N LEU A 103 -1.08 10.36 11.41
CA LEU A 103 0.05 10.48 10.49
C LEU A 103 1.42 10.23 11.15
N GLN A 104 1.50 10.41 12.48
CA GLN A 104 2.69 10.12 13.27
C GLN A 104 2.64 8.74 13.93
N ASP A 105 1.59 7.95 13.66
CA ASP A 105 1.41 6.62 14.23
C ASP A 105 2.57 5.70 13.79
N GLN A 106 3.21 5.05 14.75
CA GLN A 106 4.31 4.14 14.50
C GLN A 106 3.86 2.96 13.63
N GLU A 107 2.60 2.51 13.77
CA GLU A 107 2.09 1.39 12.99
C GLU A 107 1.93 1.77 11.51
N LEU A 108 1.49 3.00 11.22
CA LEU A 108 1.45 3.52 9.85
C LEU A 108 2.86 3.57 9.25
N GLN A 109 3.84 4.09 9.99
CA GLN A 109 5.23 4.17 9.54
C GLN A 109 5.81 2.77 9.27
N ASN A 110 5.55 1.81 10.16
CA ASN A 110 6.00 0.43 10.01
C ASN A 110 5.36 -0.24 8.80
N ALA A 111 4.06 -0.04 8.57
CA ALA A 111 3.35 -0.62 7.44
C ALA A 111 3.86 -0.05 6.10
N MET A 112 4.09 1.26 6.03
CA MET A 112 4.70 1.91 4.85
C MET A 112 6.14 1.43 4.63
N SER A 113 6.93 1.25 5.69
CA SER A 113 8.29 0.72 5.59
C SER A 113 8.31 -0.74 5.15
N ALA A 114 7.34 -1.56 5.59
CA ALA A 114 7.22 -2.95 5.18
C ALA A 114 6.84 -3.06 3.69
N LEU A 115 5.95 -2.18 3.22
CA LEU A 115 5.60 -2.07 1.81
C LEU A 115 6.80 -1.69 0.94
N ASP A 116 7.55 -0.67 1.35
CA ASP A 116 8.77 -0.26 0.64
C ASP A 116 9.84 -1.36 0.65
N GLN A 117 10.03 -2.04 1.79
CA GLN A 117 10.95 -3.17 1.89
C GLN A 117 10.55 -4.32 0.96
N ALA A 118 9.27 -4.69 0.94
CA ALA A 118 8.76 -5.72 0.05
C ALA A 118 9.10 -5.39 -1.41
N CYS A 119 8.91 -4.13 -1.81
CA CYS A 119 9.21 -3.66 -3.17
C CYS A 119 10.70 -3.57 -3.53
N ARG A 120 11.61 -3.47 -2.56
CA ARG A 120 13.06 -3.54 -2.83
C ARG A 120 13.57 -4.97 -2.99
N THR A 121 12.83 -5.94 -2.45
CA THR A 121 13.24 -7.35 -2.42
C THR A 121 12.55 -8.22 -3.47
N SER A 122 11.55 -7.65 -4.16
CA SER A 122 10.82 -8.25 -5.28
C SER A 122 11.51 -8.10 -6.62
#